data_AF-A0A7K4CDH4-F1
#
_entry.id   AF-A0A7K4CDH4-F1
#
_cell.length_a   1.000
_cell.length_b   1.000
_cell.length_c   1.000
_cell.angle_alpha   90.00
_cell.angle_beta   90.00
_cell.angle_gamma   90.00
#
_symmetry.space_group_name_H-M   'P 1'
#
loop_
_entity.id
_entity.type
_entity.pdbx_description
1 polymer ?
#
loop_
_entity_poly.entity_id
_entity_poly.type
_entity_poly.pdbx_seq_one_letter_code
_entity_poly.pdbx_strand_id
1 'polypeptide(L)'
;APVVKPVTPAPGLQPAEPVSEKLRLQKVYKLFKWTHQSVRKFGHDRLEIMLESYRAMGYITKESADEIREISRLMPANLGEEHEVGPDEFVAELYALNRILAPNDTSLDRDMIEVMMEQRQQEPVVKDDGKGQKIDLAGLPVRDRKNSQKHDEKDEEWMNLPDRI
;
A
#
# COMPACT_ATOMS: atom_id res chain seq x y z
N ALA A 1 10.26 -69.76 15.35
CA ALA A 1 9.48 -68.77 14.59
C ALA A 1 8.12 -68.62 15.27
N PRO A 2 7.53 -67.42 15.41
CA PRO A 2 7.67 -66.24 14.54
C PRO A 2 8.37 -65.04 15.18
N VAL A 3 8.78 -64.13 14.31
CA VAL A 3 9.57 -62.91 14.55
C VAL A 3 8.63 -61.73 14.75
N VAL A 4 8.80 -61.01 15.86
CA VAL A 4 8.08 -59.76 16.15
C VAL A 4 8.66 -58.66 15.26
N LYS A 5 7.84 -58.10 14.35
CA LYS A 5 8.20 -56.91 13.57
C LYS A 5 7.82 -55.66 14.37
N PRO A 6 8.72 -54.67 14.53
CA PRO A 6 8.35 -53.40 15.15
C PRO A 6 7.48 -52.58 14.18
N VAL A 7 6.38 -52.06 14.71
CA VAL A 7 5.47 -51.12 14.04
C VAL A 7 6.19 -49.77 13.91
N THR A 8 6.40 -49.33 12.68
CA THR A 8 6.82 -47.96 12.35
C THR A 8 5.71 -46.99 12.73
N PRO A 9 5.94 -45.96 13.57
CA PRO A 9 5.00 -44.87 13.72
C PRO A 9 5.09 -43.97 12.48
N ALA A 10 3.95 -43.72 11.86
CA ALA A 10 3.80 -42.73 10.79
C ALA A 10 4.28 -41.34 11.27
N PRO A 11 4.85 -40.49 10.39
CA PRO A 11 5.14 -39.12 10.75
C PRO A 11 3.81 -38.41 11.01
N GLY A 12 3.68 -37.86 12.22
CA GLY A 12 2.49 -37.17 12.67
C GLY A 12 2.10 -36.03 11.72
N LEU A 13 0.79 -35.94 11.47
CA LEU A 13 0.17 -34.68 11.07
C LEU A 13 0.58 -33.62 12.09
N GLN A 14 1.44 -32.69 11.66
CA GLN A 14 1.63 -31.45 12.39
C GLN A 14 0.35 -30.62 12.18
N PRO A 15 -0.36 -30.20 13.24
CA PRO A 15 -1.46 -29.27 13.09
C PRO A 15 -0.87 -27.91 12.68
N ALA A 16 -1.07 -27.51 11.42
CA ALA A 16 -0.72 -26.17 10.97
C ALA A 16 -1.54 -25.15 11.78
N GLU A 17 -0.81 -24.39 12.60
CA GLU A 17 -1.22 -23.65 13.78
C GLU A 17 -2.13 -22.42 13.53
N PRO A 18 -2.84 -21.93 14.57
CA PRO A 18 -3.72 -20.73 14.53
C PRO A 18 -3.07 -19.42 14.06
N VAL A 19 -1.73 -19.35 13.96
CA VAL A 19 -1.00 -18.19 13.45
C VAL A 19 -1.25 -17.99 11.96
N SER A 20 -1.26 -19.08 11.19
CA SER A 20 -1.58 -19.04 9.76
C SER A 20 -2.98 -18.46 9.52
N GLU A 21 -3.95 -18.83 10.37
CA GLU A 21 -5.32 -18.36 10.26
C GLU A 21 -5.47 -16.86 10.57
N LYS A 22 -4.80 -16.38 11.63
CA LYS A 22 -4.78 -14.95 11.97
C LYS A 22 -4.13 -14.12 10.86
N LEU A 23 -3.03 -14.62 10.28
CA LEU A 23 -2.36 -13.96 9.14
C LEU A 23 -3.25 -13.96 7.89
N ARG A 24 -4.01 -15.03 7.65
CA ARG A 24 -5.03 -15.07 6.58
C ARG A 24 -6.11 -14.03 6.78
N LEU A 25 -6.69 -13.93 7.98
CA LEU A 25 -7.72 -12.93 8.28
C LEU A 25 -7.19 -11.50 8.14
N GLN A 26 -5.97 -11.22 8.63
CA GLN A 26 -5.34 -9.92 8.48
C GLN A 26 -5.08 -9.57 7.01
N LYS A 27 -4.65 -10.54 6.19
CA LYS A 27 -4.49 -10.36 4.75
C LYS A 27 -5.82 -10.01 4.09
N VAL A 28 -6.88 -10.77 4.37
CA VAL A 28 -8.23 -10.51 3.84
C VAL A 28 -8.72 -9.11 4.23
N TYR A 29 -8.58 -8.72 5.50
CA TYR A 29 -8.96 -7.38 5.96
C TYR A 29 -8.19 -6.27 5.22
N LYS A 30 -6.87 -6.42 5.09
CA LYS A 30 -6.03 -5.45 4.37
C LYS A 30 -6.39 -5.37 2.89
N LEU A 31 -6.65 -6.52 2.25
CA LEU A 31 -7.05 -6.59 0.84
C LEU A 31 -8.41 -5.92 0.63
N PHE A 32 -9.36 -6.15 1.54
CA PHE A 32 -10.67 -5.50 1.51
C PHE A 32 -10.54 -3.99 1.66
N LYS A 33 -9.72 -3.52 2.62
CA LYS A 33 -9.48 -2.10 2.85
C LYS A 33 -8.83 -1.43 1.64
N TRP A 34 -7.78 -2.04 1.08
CA TRP A 34 -7.11 -1.53 -0.11
C TRP A 34 -8.07 -1.46 -1.29
N THR A 35 -8.81 -2.55 -1.57
CA THR A 35 -9.77 -2.59 -2.67
C THR A 35 -10.86 -1.52 -2.51
N HIS A 36 -11.38 -1.30 -1.29
CA HIS A 36 -12.34 -0.24 -1.03
C HIS A 36 -11.78 1.15 -1.37
N GLN A 37 -10.54 1.42 -0.95
CA GLN A 37 -9.86 2.68 -1.22
C GLN A 37 -9.59 2.87 -2.71
N SER A 38 -9.11 1.84 -3.41
CA SER A 38 -8.80 1.92 -4.84
C SER A 38 -10.06 2.04 -5.69
N VAL A 39 -11.15 1.34 -5.36
CA VAL A 39 -12.47 1.55 -6.02
C VAL A 39 -12.97 2.97 -5.78
N ARG A 40 -12.79 3.52 -4.58
CA ARG A 40 -13.22 4.88 -4.27
C ARG A 40 -12.40 5.92 -5.03
N LYS A 41 -11.09 5.73 -5.10
CA LYS A 41 -10.15 6.67 -5.72
C LYS A 41 -10.21 6.62 -7.25
N PHE A 42 -10.15 5.43 -7.85
CA PHE A 42 -10.00 5.26 -9.30
C PHE A 42 -11.28 4.80 -10.00
N GLY A 43 -12.26 4.29 -9.25
CA GLY A 43 -13.44 3.64 -9.83
C GLY A 43 -13.18 2.20 -10.25
N HIS A 44 -14.26 1.48 -10.56
CA HIS A 44 -14.18 0.05 -10.91
C HIS A 44 -13.43 -0.21 -12.22
N ASP A 45 -13.68 0.61 -13.23
CA ASP A 45 -13.11 0.43 -14.57
C ASP A 45 -11.58 0.58 -14.58
N ARG A 46 -11.07 1.63 -13.93
CA ARG A 46 -9.62 1.86 -13.85
C ARG A 46 -8.94 0.84 -12.96
N LEU A 47 -9.55 0.47 -11.83
CA LEU A 47 -9.03 -0.60 -10.99
C LEU A 47 -8.88 -1.90 -11.79
N GLU A 48 -9.85 -2.25 -12.63
CA GLU A 48 -9.77 -3.43 -13.50
C GLU A 48 -8.59 -3.35 -14.48
N ILE A 49 -8.39 -2.19 -15.13
CA ILE A 49 -7.26 -1.96 -16.02
C ILE A 49 -5.92 -2.06 -15.27
N MET A 50 -5.83 -1.50 -14.06
CA MET A 50 -4.64 -1.57 -13.23
C MET A 50 -4.31 -3.01 -12.84
N LEU A 51 -5.30 -3.77 -12.35
CA LEU A 51 -5.12 -5.17 -11.99
C LEU A 51 -4.68 -6.04 -13.16
N GLU A 52 -5.28 -5.84 -14.34
CA GLU A 52 -4.87 -6.56 -15.54
C GLU A 52 -3.44 -6.20 -15.97
N SER A 53 -3.06 -4.93 -15.82
CA SER A 53 -1.68 -4.48 -16.10
C SER A 53 -0.68 -5.11 -15.14
N TYR A 54 -0.98 -5.12 -13.84
CA TYR A 54 -0.14 -5.76 -12.82
C TYR A 54 0.03 -7.26 -13.05
N ARG A 55 -1.06 -7.93 -13.46
CA ARG A 55 -1.06 -9.35 -13.83
C ARG A 55 -0.21 -9.59 -15.09
N ALA A 56 -0.38 -8.77 -16.12
CA ALA A 56 0.37 -8.91 -17.38
C ALA A 56 1.88 -8.73 -17.19
N MET A 57 2.29 -7.85 -16.27
CA MET A 57 3.70 -7.68 -15.88
C MET A 57 4.23 -8.80 -14.97
N GLY A 58 3.35 -9.67 -14.45
CA GLY A 58 3.74 -10.81 -13.61
C GLY A 58 3.95 -10.48 -12.14
N TYR A 59 3.61 -9.26 -11.69
CA TYR A 59 3.74 -8.87 -10.27
C TYR A 59 2.64 -9.44 -9.38
N ILE A 60 1.48 -9.76 -9.95
CA ILE A 60 0.39 -10.43 -9.23
C ILE A 60 -0.11 -11.66 -10.01
N THR A 61 -0.58 -12.66 -9.26
CA THR A 61 -1.14 -13.87 -9.86
C THR A 61 -2.58 -13.64 -10.34
N LYS A 62 -3.07 -14.50 -11.24
CA LYS A 62 -4.46 -14.44 -11.71
C LYS A 62 -5.45 -14.61 -10.55
N GLU A 63 -5.16 -15.53 -9.63
CA GLU A 63 -6.00 -15.83 -8.47
C GLU A 63 -6.12 -14.59 -7.57
N SER A 64 -5.01 -13.87 -7.32
CA SER A 64 -5.02 -12.65 -6.51
C SER A 64 -5.83 -11.54 -7.18
N ALA A 65 -5.70 -11.38 -8.50
CA ALA A 65 -6.51 -10.42 -9.25
C ALA A 65 -8.01 -10.75 -9.19
N ASP A 66 -8.36 -12.04 -9.34
CA ASP A 66 -9.75 -12.50 -9.26
C ASP A 66 -10.35 -12.30 -7.85
N GLU A 67 -9.59 -12.54 -6.78
CA GLU A 67 -10.02 -12.25 -5.41
C GLU A 67 -10.36 -10.77 -5.22
N ILE A 68 -9.53 -9.87 -5.74
CA ILE A 68 -9.74 -8.42 -5.65
C ILE A 68 -10.98 -8.01 -6.45
N ARG A 69 -11.20 -8.61 -7.63
CA ARG A 69 -12.41 -8.37 -8.46
C ARG A 69 -13.68 -8.81 -7.74
N GLU A 70 -13.66 -9.93 -7.03
CA GLU A 70 -14.83 -10.36 -6.26
C GLU A 70 -15.09 -9.42 -5.08
N ILE A 71 -14.03 -8.93 -4.41
CA ILE A 71 -14.16 -7.93 -3.35
C ILE A 71 -14.70 -6.61 -3.90
N SER A 72 -14.23 -6.14 -5.06
CA SER A 72 -14.66 -4.86 -5.63
C SER A 72 -16.15 -4.86 -5.93
N ARG A 73 -16.73 -5.99 -6.35
CA ARG A 73 -18.19 -6.15 -6.58
C ARG A 73 -19.06 -5.94 -5.34
N LEU A 74 -18.49 -6.02 -4.14
CA LEU A 74 -19.20 -5.71 -2.89
C LEU A 74 -19.30 -4.19 -2.63
N MET A 75 -18.55 -3.39 -3.40
CA MET A 75 -18.54 -1.94 -3.28
C MET A 75 -19.65 -1.32 -4.16
N PRO A 76 -20.21 -0.15 -3.76
CA PRO A 76 -21.13 0.57 -4.63
C PRO A 76 -20.44 0.93 -5.95
N ALA A 77 -21.24 1.04 -7.01
CA ALA A 77 -20.75 1.51 -8.30
C ALA A 77 -20.17 2.93 -8.12
N ASN A 78 -18.86 3.05 -8.32
CA ASN A 78 -18.12 4.31 -8.19
C ASN A 78 -17.31 4.57 -9.45
N LEU A 79 -17.36 5.82 -9.93
CA LEU A 79 -16.61 6.29 -11.10
C LEU A 79 -15.15 6.66 -10.76
N GLY A 80 -14.82 6.80 -9.48
CA GLY A 80 -13.53 7.30 -9.00
C GLY A 80 -13.56 8.80 -8.70
N GLU A 81 -12.85 9.21 -7.65
CA GLU A 81 -12.63 10.62 -7.30
C GLU A 81 -11.55 11.26 -8.20
N GLU A 82 -10.57 10.47 -8.65
CA GLU A 82 -9.48 10.92 -9.53
C GLU A 82 -9.78 10.66 -11.00
N HIS A 83 -9.47 11.67 -11.83
CA HIS A 83 -9.69 11.62 -13.27
C HIS A 83 -8.48 11.05 -14.04
N GLU A 84 -7.33 10.85 -13.40
CA GLU A 84 -6.11 10.31 -14.00
C GLU A 84 -5.33 9.50 -12.98
N VAL A 85 -4.71 8.41 -13.43
CA VAL A 85 -3.75 7.65 -12.61
C VAL A 85 -2.37 7.97 -13.14
N GLY A 86 -1.61 8.76 -12.39
CA GLY A 86 -0.22 9.09 -12.73
C GLY A 86 0.72 7.90 -12.57
N PRO A 87 1.94 7.96 -13.12
CA PRO A 87 2.91 6.87 -13.04
C PRO A 87 3.30 6.56 -11.58
N ASP A 88 3.53 7.58 -10.76
CA ASP A 88 3.90 7.42 -9.34
C ASP A 88 2.78 6.73 -8.55
N GLU A 89 1.54 7.11 -8.81
CA GLU A 89 0.36 6.55 -8.17
C GLU A 89 0.15 5.09 -8.59
N PHE A 90 0.24 4.81 -9.89
CA PHE A 90 0.14 3.45 -10.43
C PHE A 90 1.16 2.51 -9.80
N VAL A 91 2.38 3.01 -9.61
CA VAL A 91 3.48 2.31 -8.96
C VAL A 91 3.27 2.14 -7.46
N ALA A 92 2.84 3.21 -6.76
CA ALA A 92 2.58 3.17 -5.32
C ALA A 92 1.48 2.17 -4.96
N GLU A 93 0.42 2.11 -5.77
CA GLU A 93 -0.70 1.19 -5.58
C GLU A 93 -0.28 -0.27 -5.81
N LEU A 94 0.53 -0.54 -6.83
CA LEU A 94 1.13 -1.85 -7.05
C LEU A 94 1.95 -2.28 -5.83
N TYR A 95 2.76 -1.37 -5.31
CA TYR A 95 3.62 -1.65 -4.16
C TYR A 95 2.81 -1.97 -2.90
N ALA A 96 1.80 -1.14 -2.60
CA ALA A 96 0.89 -1.35 -1.48
C ALA A 96 0.19 -2.70 -1.58
N LEU A 97 -0.30 -3.05 -2.77
CA LEU A 97 -0.94 -4.34 -3.03
C LEU A 97 0.02 -5.50 -2.84
N ASN A 98 1.24 -5.43 -3.39
CA ASN A 98 2.23 -6.50 -3.26
C ASN A 98 2.59 -6.77 -1.79
N ARG A 99 2.73 -5.71 -0.97
CA ARG A 99 2.97 -5.85 0.48
C ARG A 99 1.84 -6.56 1.23
N ILE A 100 0.61 -6.55 0.70
CA ILE A 100 -0.52 -7.30 1.25
C ILE A 100 -0.50 -8.76 0.76
N LEU A 101 -0.25 -8.96 -0.54
CA LEU A 101 -0.31 -10.27 -1.17
C LEU A 101 0.86 -11.17 -0.77
N ALA A 102 2.08 -10.62 -0.82
CA ALA A 102 3.35 -11.30 -0.59
C ALA A 102 4.29 -10.39 0.25
N PRO A 103 4.05 -10.25 1.57
CA PRO A 103 4.82 -9.34 2.43
C PRO A 103 6.32 -9.66 2.52
N ASN A 104 6.72 -10.88 2.19
CA ASN A 104 8.12 -11.32 2.20
C ASN A 104 8.79 -11.23 0.81
N ASP A 105 8.04 -10.89 -0.23
CA ASP A 105 8.57 -10.82 -1.60
C ASP A 105 9.15 -9.45 -1.87
N THR A 106 10.49 -9.36 -1.91
CA THR A 106 11.24 -8.12 -2.18
C THR A 106 11.64 -7.94 -3.64
N SER A 107 11.13 -8.75 -4.56
CA SER A 107 11.46 -8.64 -5.99
C SER A 107 11.08 -7.27 -6.57
N LEU A 108 9.87 -6.80 -6.26
CA LEU A 108 9.38 -5.48 -6.66
C LEU A 108 10.22 -4.33 -6.08
N ASP A 109 10.83 -4.49 -4.89
CA ASP A 109 11.63 -3.41 -4.28
C ASP A 109 12.81 -3.01 -5.18
N ARG A 110 13.37 -3.95 -5.97
CA ARG A 110 14.43 -3.67 -6.94
C ARG A 110 13.93 -2.73 -8.05
N ASP A 111 12.81 -3.08 -8.67
CA ASP A 111 12.26 -2.32 -9.80
C ASP A 111 11.81 -0.92 -9.34
N MET A 112 11.36 -0.80 -8.08
CA MET A 112 11.02 0.48 -7.45
C MET A 112 12.21 1.41 -7.24
N ILE A 113 13.34 0.86 -6.83
CA ILE A 113 14.56 1.64 -6.68
C ILE A 113 15.02 2.18 -8.03
N GLU A 114 14.90 1.38 -9.10
CA GLU A 114 15.27 1.80 -10.46
C GLU A 114 14.39 2.94 -10.96
N VAL A 115 13.07 2.84 -10.82
CA VAL A 115 12.14 3.92 -11.17
C VAL A 115 12.46 5.22 -10.41
N MET A 116 12.74 5.12 -9.09
CA MET A 116 13.12 6.30 -8.30
C MET A 116 14.49 6.88 -8.69
N MET A 117 15.42 6.06 -9.18
CA MET A 117 16.70 6.53 -9.69
C MET A 117 16.56 7.28 -11.02
N GLU A 118 15.66 6.85 -11.90
CA GLU A 118 15.37 7.52 -13.16
C GLU A 118 14.69 8.89 -12.96
N GLN A 119 13.75 8.98 -12.02
CA GLN A 119 13.09 10.25 -11.69
C GLN A 119 14.08 11.32 -11.21
N ARG A 120 15.03 10.94 -10.34
CA ARG A 120 16.10 11.86 -9.89
C ARG A 120 17.04 12.31 -11.00
N GLN A 121 17.20 11.52 -12.06
CA GLN A 121 18.04 11.90 -13.20
C GLN A 121 17.32 12.81 -14.19
N GLN A 122 15.98 12.79 -14.20
CA GLN A 122 15.15 13.64 -15.06
C GLN A 122 14.85 15.01 -14.43
N GLU A 123 14.94 15.15 -13.10
CA GLU A 123 14.94 16.46 -12.47
C GLU A 123 16.21 17.24 -12.91
N PRO A 124 16.08 18.39 -13.59
CA PRO A 124 17.24 19.19 -13.90
C PRO A 124 17.84 19.66 -12.58
N VAL A 125 19.06 19.20 -12.29
CA VAL A 125 19.91 19.82 -11.28
C VAL A 125 19.98 21.29 -11.66
N VAL A 126 19.22 22.14 -10.95
CA VAL A 126 19.41 23.57 -11.00
C VAL A 126 20.84 23.77 -10.53
N LYS A 127 21.75 23.95 -11.49
CA LYS A 127 23.12 24.35 -11.22
C LYS A 127 23.01 25.70 -10.54
N ASP A 128 23.16 25.69 -9.21
CA ASP A 128 23.58 26.87 -8.48
C ASP A 128 24.98 27.21 -8.99
N ASP A 129 25.03 27.95 -10.09
CA ASP A 129 26.25 28.56 -10.59
C ASP A 129 26.69 29.56 -9.53
N GLY A 130 27.62 29.12 -8.70
CA GLY A 130 28.27 29.92 -7.67
C GLY A 130 28.79 31.23 -8.24
N LYS A 131 28.00 32.29 -8.08
CA LYS A 131 28.49 33.66 -7.91
C LYS A 131 28.27 34.02 -6.47
N GLY A 132 29.35 33.96 -5.70
CA GLY A 132 29.37 34.38 -4.31
C GLY A 132 28.77 35.77 -4.16
N GLN A 133 27.57 35.83 -3.60
CA GLN A 133 26.98 37.06 -3.09
C GLN A 133 27.16 37.03 -1.58
N LYS A 134 28.05 37.89 -1.09
CA LYS A 134 28.20 38.18 0.33
C LYS A 134 26.81 38.56 0.85
N ILE A 135 26.27 37.76 1.75
CA ILE A 135 25.09 38.10 2.53
C ILE A 135 25.55 39.10 3.60
N ASP A 136 25.34 40.39 3.31
CA ASP A 136 25.46 41.43 4.32
C ASP A 136 24.37 41.22 5.38
N LEU A 137 24.80 40.81 6.57
CA LEU A 137 23.97 40.54 7.74
C LEU A 137 23.56 41.85 8.42
N ALA A 138 22.88 42.74 7.69
CA ALA A 138 22.33 43.97 8.26
C ALA A 138 21.09 44.42 7.46
N GLY A 139 19.91 43.92 7.85
CA GLY A 139 18.65 44.48 7.37
C GLY A 139 17.53 43.46 7.19
N LEU A 140 17.04 42.86 8.28
CA LEU A 140 15.72 42.23 8.28
C LEU A 140 14.80 43.03 9.21
N PRO A 141 13.65 43.56 8.74
CA PRO A 141 12.62 44.06 9.62
C PRO A 141 11.93 42.87 10.31
N VAL A 142 11.86 42.94 11.64
CA VAL A 142 11.06 42.06 12.49
C VAL A 142 9.61 42.09 11.98
N ARG A 143 9.10 40.94 11.55
CA ARG A 143 7.67 40.74 11.29
C ARG A 143 7.09 39.80 12.33
N ASP A 144 6.09 40.32 13.02
CA ASP A 144 5.37 39.74 14.13
C ASP A 144 4.90 38.30 13.92
N ARG A 145 5.16 37.45 14.93
CA ARG A 145 4.45 36.19 15.14
C ARG A 145 3.02 36.51 15.58
N LYS A 146 2.03 36.26 14.73
CA LYS A 146 0.64 36.16 15.16
C LYS A 146 0.10 34.75 14.92
N ASN A 147 -0.16 34.12 16.07
CA ASN A 147 -0.91 32.90 16.32
C ASN A 147 -2.21 32.80 15.49
N SER A 148 -2.49 31.62 14.94
CA SER A 148 -3.85 31.17 14.60
C SER A 148 -3.90 29.64 14.62
N GLN A 149 -4.07 29.10 15.84
CA GLN A 149 -4.80 27.86 16.07
C GLN A 149 -6.22 28.01 15.52
N LYS A 150 -6.65 27.06 14.68
CA LYS A 150 -8.02 26.49 14.63
C LYS A 150 -8.19 25.69 13.34
N HIS A 151 -8.10 24.36 13.44
CA HIS A 151 -9.07 23.43 12.85
C HIS A 151 -8.66 21.98 13.21
N ASP A 152 -8.90 21.58 14.45
CA ASP A 152 -8.66 20.20 14.92
C ASP A 152 -9.73 19.78 15.94
N GLU A 153 -11.00 20.06 15.64
CA GLU A 153 -12.14 19.81 16.54
C GLU A 153 -13.10 18.73 16.00
N LYS A 154 -12.83 18.15 14.81
CA LYS A 154 -13.71 17.13 14.20
C LYS A 154 -13.20 15.70 14.34
N ASP A 155 -11.93 15.51 14.69
CA ASP A 155 -11.33 14.18 14.84
C ASP A 155 -11.47 13.63 16.27
N GLU A 156 -11.79 14.47 17.25
CA GLU A 156 -11.97 14.05 18.66
C GLU A 156 -13.38 13.50 18.99
N GLU A 157 -14.39 13.80 18.16
CA GLU A 157 -15.77 13.33 18.41
C GLU A 157 -15.95 11.83 18.11
N TRP A 158 -15.08 11.24 17.28
CA TRP A 158 -15.11 9.82 16.93
C TRP A 158 -14.50 8.89 17.99
N MET A 159 -13.89 9.42 19.05
CA MET A 159 -13.28 8.62 20.13
C MET A 159 -14.15 8.48 21.38
N ASN A 160 -15.34 9.07 21.44
CA ASN A 160 -16.24 8.94 22.59
C ASN A 160 -17.53 8.19 22.24
N LEU A 161 -17.40 6.88 22.06
CA LEU A 161 -18.53 5.96 22.15
C LEU A 161 -18.73 5.60 23.64
N PRO A 162 -19.88 5.88 24.27
CA PRO A 162 -20.14 5.37 25.60
C PRO A 162 -20.39 3.86 25.53
N ASP A 163 -19.58 3.08 26.27
CA ASP A 163 -19.86 1.68 26.54
C ASP A 163 -21.23 1.56 27.24
N ARG A 164 -22.22 1.02 26.52
CA ARG A 164 -23.48 0.60 27.11
C ARG A 164 -23.55 -0.91 27.14
N ILE A 165 -23.41 -1.43 28.36
CA ILE A 165 -23.80 -2.76 28.84
C ILE A 165 -25.32 -2.81 28.97
#